data_AF-A0A7W8TV46-F1
#
_entry.id   AF-A0A7W8TV46-F1
#
_cell.length_a   1.000
_cell.length_b   1.000
_cell.length_c   1.000
_cell.angle_alpha   90.00
_cell.angle_beta   90.00
_cell.angle_gamma   90.00
#
_symmetry.space_group_name_H-M   'P 1'
#
loop_
_entity.id
_entity.type
_entity.pdbx_description
1 polymer ?
#
loop_
_entity_poly.entity_id
_entity_poly.type
_entity_poly.pdbx_seq_one_letter_code
_entity_poly.pdbx_strand_id
1 'polypeptide(L)'
;MAAARITSDKPAPRHSINSIRKDGAEVEPYILVLENGTEITFRSPEDLDAESGIRLLRVATIRPHEIWEILGEWISEKELVAIRKEKLTLGQVVRILEAVKSHFEEYFGHLGN
;
A
#
# COMPACT_ATOMS: atom_id res chain seq x y z
N MET A 1 38.70 -42.38 24.78
CA MET A 1 38.32 -41.71 23.52
C MET A 1 37.15 -40.77 23.82
N ALA A 2 37.38 -39.46 23.81
CA ALA A 2 36.33 -38.47 24.06
C ALA A 2 35.83 -37.93 22.71
N ALA A 3 34.55 -38.13 22.42
CA ALA A 3 33.90 -37.59 21.23
C ALA A 3 33.68 -36.09 21.42
N ALA A 4 34.36 -35.27 20.60
CA ALA A 4 34.14 -33.84 20.55
C ALA A 4 32.73 -33.57 20.00
N ARG A 5 31.84 -33.02 20.83
CA ARG A 5 30.58 -32.43 20.38
C ARG A 5 30.91 -31.13 19.66
N ILE A 6 30.87 -31.15 18.33
CA ILE A 6 30.91 -29.94 17.51
C ILE A 6 29.53 -29.29 17.68
N THR A 7 29.42 -28.35 18.61
CA THR A 7 28.29 -27.43 18.66
C THR A 7 28.39 -26.52 17.44
N SER A 8 27.58 -26.81 16.43
CA SER A 8 27.39 -25.94 15.27
C SER A 8 26.72 -24.66 15.75
N ASP A 9 27.53 -23.65 16.09
CA ASP A 9 27.08 -22.31 16.42
C ASP A 9 26.70 -21.61 15.11
N LYS A 10 25.58 -22.06 14.52
CA LYS A 10 24.98 -21.35 13.39
C LYS A 10 24.23 -20.16 13.97
N PRO A 11 24.50 -18.93 13.52
CA PRO A 11 23.75 -17.77 13.98
C PRO A 11 22.27 -18.02 13.70
N ALA A 12 21.46 -18.03 14.77
CA ALA A 12 20.01 -18.09 14.62
C ALA A 12 19.55 -16.84 13.86
N PRO A 13 18.67 -16.97 12.86
CA PRO A 13 18.15 -15.82 12.15
C PRO A 13 17.44 -14.89 13.14
N ARG A 14 17.88 -13.63 13.19
CA ARG A 14 17.37 -12.61 14.13
C ARG A 14 15.89 -12.30 13.91
N HIS A 15 15.41 -12.48 12.67
CA HIS A 15 14.01 -12.33 12.29
C HIS A 15 13.62 -13.41 11.28
N SER A 16 12.38 -13.87 11.35
CA SER A 16 11.76 -14.75 10.36
C SER A 16 10.64 -13.99 9.64
N ILE A 17 10.29 -14.37 8.42
CA ILE A 17 9.15 -13.76 7.71
C ILE A 17 7.86 -13.86 8.56
N ASN A 18 7.69 -14.97 9.28
CA ASN A 18 6.55 -15.17 10.16
C ASN A 18 6.55 -14.26 11.40
N SER A 19 7.72 -13.82 11.90
CA SER A 19 7.76 -12.84 12.98
C SER A 19 7.41 -11.44 12.46
N ILE A 20 7.93 -11.07 11.29
CA ILE A 20 7.65 -9.76 10.66
C ILE A 20 6.16 -9.59 10.34
N ARG A 21 5.48 -10.64 9.86
CA ARG A 21 4.03 -10.60 9.58
C ARG A 21 3.15 -10.34 10.80
N LYS A 22 3.63 -10.63 12.01
CA LYS A 22 2.86 -10.44 13.26
C LYS A 22 3.03 -9.05 13.85
N ASP A 23 4.06 -8.32 13.42
CA ASP A 23 4.46 -7.03 13.98
C ASP A 23 3.89 -5.84 13.17
N GLY A 24 3.07 -6.11 12.14
CA GLY A 24 2.46 -5.06 11.32
C GLY A 24 1.37 -4.29 12.08
N ALA A 25 1.48 -2.97 12.12
CA ALA A 25 0.42 -2.10 12.60
C ALA A 25 -0.69 -2.03 11.53
N GLU A 26 -1.94 -2.27 11.93
CA GLU A 26 -3.09 -2.11 11.04
C GLU A 26 -3.35 -0.62 10.83
N VAL A 27 -3.11 -0.12 9.63
CA VAL A 27 -3.34 1.27 9.24
C VAL A 27 -4.77 1.42 8.75
N GLU A 28 -5.50 2.40 9.28
CA GLU A 28 -6.88 2.62 8.86
C GLU A 28 -6.97 2.96 7.36
N PRO A 29 -7.91 2.36 6.62
CA PRO A 29 -8.10 2.66 5.20
C PRO A 29 -8.63 4.09 5.00
N TYR A 30 -8.30 4.69 3.86
CA TYR A 30 -8.91 5.95 3.44
C TYR A 30 -10.22 5.68 2.69
N ILE A 31 -11.31 6.33 3.09
CA ILE A 31 -12.63 6.18 2.48
C ILE A 31 -12.99 7.44 1.68
N LEU A 32 -13.23 7.28 0.39
CA LEU A 32 -13.77 8.34 -0.48
C LEU A 32 -15.25 8.06 -0.75
N VAL A 33 -16.10 9.06 -0.51
CA VAL A 33 -17.54 8.97 -0.84
C VAL A 33 -17.80 9.72 -2.16
N LEU A 34 -18.37 9.02 -3.15
CA LEU A 34 -18.79 9.60 -4.43
C LEU A 34 -20.10 10.39 -4.28
N GLU A 35 -20.46 11.20 -5.28
CA GLU A 35 -21.71 12.00 -5.24
C GLU A 35 -22.97 11.13 -5.11
N ASN A 36 -22.92 9.92 -5.68
CA ASN A 36 -23.99 8.94 -5.60
C ASN A 36 -24.06 8.16 -4.26
N GLY A 37 -23.19 8.49 -3.29
CA GLY A 37 -23.10 7.83 -1.99
C GLY A 37 -22.31 6.52 -1.97
N THR A 38 -21.72 6.11 -3.09
CA THR A 38 -20.83 4.94 -3.12
C THR A 38 -19.52 5.25 -2.41
N GLU A 39 -19.12 4.38 -1.50
CA GLU A 39 -17.84 4.45 -0.83
C GLU A 39 -16.76 3.70 -1.63
N ILE A 40 -15.57 4.27 -1.69
CA ILE A 40 -14.36 3.69 -2.26
C ILE A 40 -13.33 3.57 -1.15
N THR A 41 -12.83 2.35 -0.95
CA THR A 41 -11.88 2.02 0.09
C THR A 41 -10.47 1.90 -0.48
N PHE A 42 -9.60 2.81 -0.07
CA PHE A 42 -8.16 2.73 -0.34
C PHE A 42 -7.50 2.06 0.86
N ARG A 43 -6.93 0.87 0.66
CA ARG A 43 -6.22 0.14 1.73
C ARG A 43 -4.80 0.67 1.90
N SER A 44 -4.15 0.32 3.01
CA SER A 44 -2.72 0.60 3.16
C SER A 44 -1.92 -0.01 1.99
N PRO A 45 -0.97 0.72 1.38
CA PRO A 45 -0.04 0.15 0.42
C PRO A 45 0.77 -1.04 0.97
N GLU A 46 0.96 -1.12 2.30
CA GLU A 46 1.64 -2.24 2.95
C GLU A 46 0.79 -3.53 3.01
N ASP A 47 -0.53 -3.40 2.87
CA ASP A 47 -1.46 -4.55 2.83
C ASP A 47 -1.61 -5.13 1.42
N LEU A 48 -1.01 -4.49 0.42
CA LEU A 48 -0.99 -4.96 -0.96
C LEU A 48 0.20 -5.90 -1.16
N ASP A 49 0.23 -6.60 -2.29
CA ASP A 49 1.46 -7.29 -2.68
C ASP A 49 2.60 -6.27 -2.84
N ALA A 50 3.84 -6.72 -2.60
CA ALA A 50 4.98 -5.83 -2.54
C ALA A 50 5.20 -5.02 -3.85
N GLU A 51 4.81 -5.57 -5.01
CA GLU A 51 5.01 -4.88 -6.29
C GLU A 51 4.03 -3.71 -6.43
N SER A 52 2.74 -3.95 -6.17
CA SER A 52 1.72 -2.91 -6.16
C SER A 52 1.92 -1.89 -5.05
N GLY A 53 2.29 -2.33 -3.84
CA GLY A 53 2.64 -1.43 -2.73
C GLY A 53 3.79 -0.49 -3.08
N ILE A 54 4.87 -1.00 -3.68
CA ILE A 54 6.01 -0.18 -4.13
C ILE A 54 5.60 0.78 -5.26
N ARG A 55 4.77 0.36 -6.21
CA ARG A 55 4.25 1.26 -7.26
C ARG A 55 3.46 2.41 -6.66
N LEU A 56 2.68 2.15 -5.63
CA LEU A 56 1.84 3.15 -4.95
C LEU A 56 2.64 4.11 -4.08
N LEU A 57 3.71 3.64 -3.43
CA LEU A 57 4.66 4.52 -2.73
C LEU A 57 5.36 5.51 -3.69
N ARG A 58 5.36 5.22 -5.00
CA ARG A 58 5.88 6.11 -6.05
C ARG A 58 4.82 7.03 -6.67
N VAL A 59 3.69 7.26 -5.99
CA VAL A 59 2.58 8.11 -6.48
C VAL A 59 3.05 9.47 -7.02
N ALA A 60 4.09 10.08 -6.42
CA ALA A 60 4.67 11.35 -6.84
C ALA A 60 5.32 11.33 -8.25
N THR A 61 5.56 10.15 -8.82
CA THR A 61 6.20 9.97 -10.13
C THR A 61 5.26 9.40 -11.20
N ILE A 62 3.97 9.25 -10.88
CA ILE A 62 2.97 8.68 -11.78
C ILE A 62 2.79 9.57 -13.01
N ARG A 63 2.87 8.95 -14.19
CA ARG A 63 2.54 9.66 -15.43
C ARG A 63 1.02 9.67 -15.62
N PRO A 64 0.43 10.71 -16.23
CA PRO A 64 -1.03 10.84 -16.35
C PRO A 64 -1.75 9.64 -16.98
N HIS A 65 -1.09 8.88 -17.86
CA HIS A 65 -1.65 7.69 -18.49
C HIS A 65 -1.69 6.45 -17.57
N GLU A 66 -0.91 6.45 -16.49
CA GLU A 66 -0.78 5.33 -15.53
C GLU A 66 -1.76 5.47 -14.35
N ILE A 67 -2.39 6.63 -14.18
CA ILE A 67 -3.27 6.93 -13.04
C ILE A 67 -4.37 5.88 -12.86
N TRP A 68 -5.04 5.50 -13.94
CA TRP A 68 -6.15 4.56 -13.86
C TRP A 68 -5.74 3.11 -13.66
N GLU A 69 -4.55 2.75 -14.11
CA GLU A 69 -3.96 1.43 -13.89
C GLU A 69 -3.62 1.30 -12.41
N ILE A 70 -2.94 2.31 -11.86
CA ILE A 70 -2.54 2.35 -10.46
C ILE A 70 -3.74 2.38 -9.52
N LEU A 71 -4.78 3.16 -9.84
CA LEU A 71 -6.04 3.09 -9.10
C LEU A 71 -6.60 1.66 -9.12
N GLY A 72 -6.58 0.98 -10.27
CA GLY A 72 -7.05 -0.40 -10.38
C GLY A 72 -6.25 -1.44 -9.59
N GLU A 73 -4.99 -1.15 -9.26
CA GLU A 73 -4.19 -1.98 -8.34
C GLU A 73 -4.56 -1.71 -6.87
N TRP A 74 -5.04 -0.50 -6.56
CA TRP A 74 -5.28 -0.06 -5.18
C TRP A 74 -6.70 -0.35 -4.69
N ILE A 75 -7.69 -0.15 -5.55
CA ILE A 75 -9.11 -0.32 -5.24
C ILE A 75 -9.67 -1.51 -6.02
N SER A 76 -10.81 -2.04 -5.59
CA SER A 76 -11.44 -3.14 -6.32
C SER A 76 -11.89 -2.70 -7.73
N GLU A 77 -11.98 -3.65 -8.65
CA GLU A 77 -12.49 -3.39 -10.00
C GLU A 77 -13.88 -2.73 -9.98
N LYS A 78 -14.74 -3.12 -9.02
CA LYS A 78 -16.07 -2.54 -8.83
C LYS A 78 -15.99 -1.05 -8.48
N GLU A 79 -15.09 -0.68 -7.56
CA GLU A 79 -14.87 0.71 -7.16
C GLU A 79 -14.23 1.52 -8.30
N LEU A 80 -13.31 0.91 -9.06
CA LEU A 80 -12.72 1.53 -10.25
C LEU A 80 -13.76 1.86 -11.31
N VAL A 81 -14.72 0.96 -11.52
CA VAL A 81 -15.85 1.22 -12.43
C VAL A 81 -16.75 2.33 -11.88
N ALA A 82 -16.96 2.39 -10.55
CA ALA A 82 -17.75 3.44 -9.92
C ALA A 82 -17.12 4.83 -10.09
N ILE A 83 -15.83 4.99 -9.76
CA ILE A 83 -15.13 6.28 -9.87
C ILE A 83 -15.05 6.76 -11.33
N ARG A 84 -14.90 5.85 -12.30
CA ARG A 84 -14.89 6.22 -13.73
C ARG A 84 -16.24 6.75 -14.22
N LYS A 85 -17.35 6.36 -13.60
CA LYS A 85 -18.70 6.84 -13.97
C LYS A 85 -18.97 8.27 -13.52
N GLU A 86 -18.26 8.76 -12.51
CA GLU A 86 -18.37 10.13 -12.00
C GLU A 86 -17.82 11.19 -12.98
N LYS A 87 -17.15 10.77 -14.08
CA LYS A 87 -16.60 11.66 -15.11
C LYS A 87 -15.72 12.78 -14.53
N LEU A 88 -14.93 12.44 -13.52
CA LEU A 88 -14.01 13.37 -12.87
C LEU A 88 -13.03 13.98 -13.87
N THR A 89 -12.74 15.27 -13.68
CA THR A 89 -11.63 15.93 -14.37
C THR A 89 -10.29 15.39 -13.87
N LEU A 90 -9.23 15.49 -14.68
CA LEU A 90 -7.88 15.11 -14.26
C LEU A 90 -7.47 15.80 -12.95
N GLY A 91 -7.82 17.08 -12.78
CA GLY A 91 -7.51 17.82 -11.56
C GLY A 91 -8.22 17.27 -10.31
N GLN A 92 -9.46 16.77 -10.45
CA GLN A 92 -10.16 16.12 -9.34
C GLN A 92 -9.51 14.77 -8.99
N VAL A 93 -9.12 13.98 -10.00
CA VAL A 93 -8.42 12.70 -9.77
C VAL A 93 -7.08 12.92 -9.06
N VAL A 94 -6.30 13.92 -9.48
CA VAL A 94 -5.04 14.28 -8.83
C VAL A 94 -5.26 14.66 -7.36
N ARG A 95 -6.27 15.49 -7.06
CA ARG A 95 -6.60 15.86 -5.67
C ARG A 95 -7.01 14.67 -4.81
N ILE A 96 -7.73 13.70 -5.37
CA ILE A 96 -8.05 12.44 -4.67
C ILE A 96 -6.77 11.70 -4.34
N LEU A 97 -5.87 11.52 -5.32
CA LEU A 97 -4.58 10.85 -5.09
C LEU A 97 -3.72 11.56 -4.04
N GLU A 98 -3.67 12.89 -4.07
CA GLU A 98 -2.98 13.71 -3.06
C GLU A 98 -3.58 13.52 -1.66
N ALA A 99 -4.91 13.48 -1.54
CA ALA A 99 -5.59 13.24 -0.27
C ALA A 99 -5.29 11.84 0.29
N VAL A 100 -5.39 10.81 -0.57
CA VAL A 100 -5.07 9.42 -0.20
C VAL A 100 -3.60 9.30 0.21
N LYS A 101 -2.68 9.89 -0.56
CA LYS A 101 -1.25 9.93 -0.23
C LYS A 101 -1.01 10.59 1.12
N SER A 102 -1.63 11.74 1.36
CA SER A 102 -1.45 12.49 2.62
C SER A 102 -1.93 11.69 3.83
N HIS A 103 -3.04 10.95 3.70
CA HIS A 103 -3.53 10.04 4.75
C HIS A 103 -2.50 8.97 5.10
N PHE A 104 -1.86 8.36 4.10
CA PHE A 104 -0.88 7.30 4.32
C PHE A 104 0.53 7.78 4.65
N GLU A 105 0.92 9.00 4.25
CA GLU A 105 2.20 9.61 4.64
C GLU A 105 2.31 9.80 6.15
N GLU A 106 1.20 10.00 6.86
CA GLU A 106 1.18 10.04 8.33
C GLU A 106 1.68 8.71 8.95
N TYR A 107 1.45 7.59 8.27
CA TYR A 107 1.84 6.26 8.75
C TYR A 107 3.21 5.81 8.20
N PHE A 108 3.52 6.14 6.94
CA PHE A 108 4.73 5.64 6.25
C PHE A 108 5.83 6.68 6.04
N GLY A 109 5.65 7.93 6.49
CA GLY A 109 6.58 9.05 6.32
C GLY A 109 7.99 8.87 6.92
N HIS A 110 8.30 7.68 7.45
CA HIS A 110 9.60 7.30 7.99
C HIS A 110 10.42 6.37 7.08
N LEU A 111 9.91 5.94 5.93
CA LEU A 111 10.67 5.19 4.92
C LEU A 111 11.59 6.13 4.12
N GLY A 112 12.48 6.86 4.80
CA GLY A 112 13.49 7.71 4.15
C GLY A 112 13.88 8.99 4.87
N ASN A 113 14.32 8.91 6.13
CA ASN A 113 15.33 9.83 6.69
C ASN A 113 16.56 9.05 7.09
#